data_AF-A0A6P4ZDM9-F1
#
_entry.id   AF-A0A6P4ZDM9-F1
#
_cell.length_a   1.000
_cell.length_b   1.000
_cell.length_c   1.000
_cell.angle_alpha   90.00
_cell.angle_beta   90.00
_cell.angle_gamma   90.00
#
_symmetry.space_group_name_H-M   'P 1'
#
loop_
_entity.id
_entity.type
_entity.pdbx_description
1 polymer ?
#
loop_
_entity_poly.entity_id
_entity_poly.type
_entity_poly.pdbx_seq_one_letter_code
_entity_poly.pdbx_strand_id
1 'polypeptide(L)'
;MGILHVATVFVILSFMAPVHSVLPGNPLVIDMTHTFDENTIYWPTLRHFKMTGVLRNYTVDGTWREESDIEGAEHGGTHLDAPAHFSKNKWRSHDIPVKRLMGPAAVADVSPKTAADADYLVTAEDFQLWEEKHGKIPDGCLLFVKTGWGKFWPNKLLYLGTDTRNTSLLHFPGLHPDGARWLVQNRGMHAVGIDTASIDYGQSKKYETHQILLAHNVLAFENVANMDKLPTTGATVYALPIKIGDGSGGPVRIVGIIENTKNPVRTPRPGQGQQVIDMTYTLDDTTLYRPGRKPFRLADVFRNYTGEYYYEGSVIQTTEHGGTHMDAPVHFSKNKWKTDDIPVERLMGPAAVVDVSPKAAADADYLVTAEDFQLWEEKHGKIPDGCLLFVKTGWGKFWPDELLYLGTDTRNTSLLHFPGLHPDGARWLVQNRGMHAVGIDTASIDYGQSTVYEAHQALFGNNIPVFENVANLDQLPAVGSVVFALPMKIRGGSGGPARIVGFVNKQEYSPTHVDL
;
A
#
# COMPACT_ATOMS: atom_id res chain seq x y z
N MET A 1 -17.32 -61.91 24.83
CA MET A 1 -17.71 -60.50 25.08
C MET A 1 -16.60 -59.61 24.56
N GLY A 2 -16.67 -59.20 23.29
CA GLY A 2 -15.71 -58.28 22.68
C GLY A 2 -16.42 -56.95 22.41
N ILE A 3 -16.00 -55.89 23.09
CA ILE A 3 -16.52 -54.53 22.87
C ILE A 3 -15.62 -53.90 21.82
N LEU A 4 -16.15 -53.79 20.60
CA LEU A 4 -15.52 -53.07 19.49
C LEU A 4 -15.75 -51.56 19.71
N HIS A 5 -14.72 -50.81 20.07
CA HIS A 5 -14.76 -49.34 20.06
C HIS A 5 -14.65 -48.86 18.61
N VAL A 6 -15.75 -48.39 18.04
CA VAL A 6 -15.75 -47.65 16.77
C VAL A 6 -15.43 -46.19 17.10
N ALA A 7 -14.20 -45.78 16.82
CA ALA A 7 -13.81 -44.38 16.88
C ALA A 7 -14.34 -43.66 15.63
N THR A 8 -15.38 -42.83 15.80
CA THR A 8 -15.88 -41.93 14.76
C THR A 8 -14.86 -40.82 14.53
N VAL A 9 -14.06 -40.93 13.47
CA VAL A 9 -13.18 -39.85 13.00
C VAL A 9 -14.06 -38.79 12.34
N PHE A 10 -14.29 -37.67 13.02
CA PHE A 10 -14.82 -36.47 12.39
C PHE A 10 -13.72 -35.87 11.49
N VAL A 11 -13.76 -36.20 10.20
CA VAL A 11 -13.02 -35.45 9.18
C VAL A 11 -13.72 -34.11 9.01
N ILE A 12 -13.20 -33.08 9.68
CA ILE A 12 -13.56 -31.69 9.37
C ILE A 12 -12.93 -31.37 8.01
N LEU A 13 -13.67 -31.62 6.94
CA LEU A 13 -13.38 -31.06 5.63
C LEU A 13 -13.54 -29.54 5.74
N SER A 14 -12.42 -28.85 5.95
CA SER A 14 -12.32 -27.42 5.71
C SER A 14 -12.58 -27.20 4.22
N PHE A 15 -13.82 -26.91 3.87
CA PHE A 15 -14.13 -26.29 2.60
C PHE A 15 -13.54 -24.89 2.66
N MET A 16 -12.32 -24.71 2.11
CA MET A 16 -11.89 -23.39 1.68
C MET A 16 -12.92 -22.93 0.65
N ALA A 17 -13.83 -22.06 1.06
CA ALA A 17 -14.69 -21.37 0.11
C ALA A 17 -13.77 -20.72 -0.94
N PRO A 18 -14.07 -20.85 -2.24
CA PRO A 18 -13.28 -20.17 -3.25
C PRO A 18 -13.26 -18.69 -2.88
N VAL A 19 -12.07 -18.09 -2.82
CA VAL A 19 -11.90 -16.64 -2.70
C VAL A 19 -12.51 -16.06 -3.97
N HIS A 20 -13.80 -15.76 -3.94
CA HIS A 20 -14.47 -15.07 -5.02
C HIS A 20 -13.94 -13.64 -4.97
N SER A 21 -13.20 -13.26 -6.01
CA SER A 21 -12.71 -11.91 -6.25
C SER A 21 -13.67 -10.82 -5.75
N VAL A 22 -13.11 -9.82 -5.09
CA VAL A 22 -13.92 -8.77 -4.46
C VAL A 22 -14.02 -7.50 -5.29
N LEU A 23 -13.14 -7.28 -6.25
CA LEU A 23 -13.31 -6.15 -7.17
C LEU A 23 -14.48 -6.37 -8.14
N PRO A 24 -15.20 -5.29 -8.51
CA PRO A 24 -16.25 -5.36 -9.52
C PRO A 24 -15.71 -5.98 -10.82
N GLY A 25 -16.42 -6.97 -11.34
CA GLY A 25 -16.02 -7.67 -12.56
C GLY A 25 -15.32 -9.01 -12.36
N ASN A 26 -14.90 -9.35 -11.14
CA ASN A 26 -14.06 -10.51 -10.85
C ASN A 26 -12.78 -10.52 -11.71
N PRO A 27 -11.93 -9.49 -11.61
CA PRO A 27 -10.66 -9.48 -12.33
C PRO A 27 -9.65 -10.41 -11.67
N LEU A 28 -8.62 -10.80 -12.44
CA LEU A 28 -7.41 -11.38 -11.89
C LEU A 28 -6.54 -10.26 -11.30
N VAL A 29 -6.09 -10.44 -10.06
CA VAL A 29 -5.20 -9.51 -9.35
C VAL A 29 -3.79 -10.10 -9.31
N ILE A 30 -2.80 -9.32 -9.73
CA ILE A 30 -1.39 -9.68 -9.71
C ILE A 30 -0.68 -8.75 -8.71
N ASP A 31 -0.18 -9.32 -7.61
CA ASP A 31 0.70 -8.60 -6.69
C ASP A 31 2.12 -8.53 -7.27
N MET A 32 2.59 -7.32 -7.58
CA MET A 32 3.85 -7.04 -8.28
C MET A 32 4.93 -6.50 -7.34
N THR A 33 4.87 -6.88 -6.06
CA THR A 33 5.77 -6.37 -5.03
C THR A 33 6.50 -7.48 -4.29
N HIS A 34 7.82 -7.32 -4.16
CA HIS A 34 8.64 -8.14 -3.28
C HIS A 34 8.34 -7.81 -1.81
N THR A 35 8.47 -8.82 -0.95
CA THR A 35 8.26 -8.65 0.49
C THR A 35 9.51 -8.03 1.11
N PHE A 36 9.32 -7.07 2.02
CA PHE A 36 10.37 -6.42 2.79
C PHE A 36 10.77 -7.26 4.00
N ASP A 37 12.05 -7.57 4.11
CA ASP A 37 12.70 -8.37 5.14
C ASP A 37 14.23 -8.09 5.14
N GLU A 38 14.99 -8.79 5.98
CA GLU A 38 16.45 -8.64 6.06
C GLU A 38 17.20 -9.01 4.77
N ASN A 39 16.58 -9.76 3.86
CA ASN A 39 17.14 -10.18 2.58
C ASN A 39 16.76 -9.24 1.43
N THR A 40 15.91 -8.23 1.71
CA THR A 40 15.50 -7.24 0.72
C THR A 40 16.72 -6.56 0.12
N ILE A 41 16.72 -6.46 -1.20
CA ILE A 41 17.81 -5.84 -1.96
C ILE A 41 17.63 -4.33 -1.91
N TYR A 42 18.71 -3.66 -1.57
CA TYR A 42 18.89 -2.22 -1.57
C TYR A 42 20.11 -1.91 -2.42
N TRP A 43 20.22 -0.67 -2.87
CA TRP A 43 21.46 -0.18 -3.47
C TRP A 43 22.65 -0.40 -2.49
N PRO A 44 23.83 -0.87 -2.92
CA PRO A 44 24.86 -1.41 -2.02
C PRO A 44 25.38 -0.47 -0.92
N THR A 45 25.24 0.84 -1.11
CA THR A 45 25.69 1.85 -0.15
C THR A 45 24.62 2.29 0.83
N LEU A 46 23.35 1.98 0.59
CA LEU A 46 22.20 2.45 1.38
C LEU A 46 21.96 1.63 2.64
N ARG A 47 21.18 2.21 3.57
CA ARG A 47 20.70 1.48 4.74
C ARG A 47 19.62 0.49 4.34
N HIS A 48 19.82 -0.78 4.69
CA HIS A 48 18.86 -1.85 4.41
C HIS A 48 17.66 -1.80 5.36
N PHE A 49 16.58 -2.47 4.95
CA PHE A 49 15.42 -2.71 5.79
C PHE A 49 15.80 -3.43 7.08
N LYS A 50 15.28 -2.95 8.20
CA LYS A 50 15.33 -3.63 9.48
C LYS A 50 14.02 -3.48 10.22
N MET A 51 13.62 -4.58 10.85
CA MET A 51 12.58 -4.60 11.85
C MET A 51 13.24 -4.63 13.23
N THR A 52 12.91 -3.68 14.10
CA THR A 52 13.49 -3.52 15.44
C THR A 52 12.39 -3.37 16.49
N GLY A 53 12.73 -3.43 17.78
CA GLY A 53 11.73 -3.27 18.84
C GLY A 53 10.65 -4.36 18.86
N VAL A 54 10.93 -5.52 18.27
CA VAL A 54 9.95 -6.61 18.07
C VAL A 54 9.43 -7.13 19.40
N LEU A 55 8.16 -6.87 19.69
CA LEU A 55 7.40 -7.50 20.76
C LEU A 55 6.49 -8.56 20.14
N ARG A 56 6.48 -9.76 20.72
CA ARG A 56 5.55 -10.85 20.37
C ARG A 56 5.22 -11.64 21.63
N ASN A 57 4.29 -11.14 22.44
CA ASN A 57 4.02 -11.75 23.75
C ASN A 57 2.61 -11.45 24.27
N TYR A 58 2.21 -12.16 25.31
CA TYR A 58 1.06 -11.78 26.13
C TYR A 58 1.42 -10.60 27.03
N THR A 59 0.56 -9.60 27.09
CA THR A 59 0.63 -8.48 28.05
C THR A 59 0.13 -8.93 29.43
N VAL A 60 0.30 -8.09 30.45
CA VAL A 60 0.01 -8.43 31.85
C VAL A 60 -1.46 -8.76 32.11
N ASP A 61 -2.36 -8.16 31.33
CA ASP A 61 -3.79 -8.40 31.29
C ASP A 61 -4.18 -9.69 30.53
N GLY A 62 -3.21 -10.39 29.92
CA GLY A 62 -3.44 -11.63 29.17
C GLY A 62 -3.77 -11.43 27.69
N THR A 63 -3.71 -10.20 27.17
CA THR A 63 -3.95 -9.90 25.75
C THR A 63 -2.70 -10.27 24.92
N TRP A 64 -2.86 -10.95 23.79
CA TRP A 64 -1.74 -11.18 22.87
C TRP A 64 -1.40 -9.90 22.12
N ARG A 65 -0.11 -9.60 21.95
CA ARG A 65 0.34 -8.43 21.21
C ARG A 65 1.59 -8.70 20.37
N GLU A 66 1.55 -8.32 19.09
CA GLU A 66 2.74 -8.18 18.25
C GLU A 66 2.95 -6.72 17.86
N GLU A 67 4.18 -6.23 17.76
CA GLU A 67 4.49 -4.90 17.24
C GLU A 67 5.97 -4.74 16.97
N SER A 68 6.30 -3.91 15.99
CA SER A 68 7.68 -3.62 15.62
C SER A 68 7.85 -2.21 15.07
N ASP A 69 9.08 -1.70 15.19
CA ASP A 69 9.54 -0.54 14.44
C ASP A 69 10.21 -0.99 13.14
N ILE A 70 10.16 -0.13 12.12
CA ILE A 70 10.83 -0.32 10.84
C ILE A 70 11.83 0.82 10.57
N GLU A 71 12.96 0.48 9.98
CA GLU A 71 13.86 1.45 9.34
C GLU A 71 14.38 0.95 7.98
N GLY A 72 14.70 1.87 7.08
CA GLY A 72 15.32 1.57 5.80
C GLY A 72 15.44 2.81 4.92
N ALA A 73 16.33 2.79 3.93
CA ALA A 73 16.36 3.85 2.93
C ALA A 73 15.01 3.91 2.17
N GLU A 74 14.61 5.10 1.71
CA GLU A 74 13.42 5.28 0.87
C GLU A 74 13.46 4.40 -0.38
N HIS A 75 14.66 4.23 -0.94
CA HIS A 75 14.94 3.56 -2.20
C HIS A 75 15.48 2.14 -1.97
N GLY A 76 14.57 1.20 -1.74
CA GLY A 76 14.93 -0.21 -1.70
C GLY A 76 13.72 -1.13 -1.68
N GLY A 77 13.95 -2.40 -1.99
CA GLY A 77 12.86 -3.30 -2.37
C GLY A 77 12.08 -2.76 -3.56
N THR A 78 10.85 -3.24 -3.73
CA THR A 78 9.93 -2.63 -4.69
C THR A 78 9.57 -1.22 -4.19
N HIS A 79 10.06 -0.19 -4.88
CA HIS A 79 9.91 1.21 -4.46
C HIS A 79 9.61 2.14 -5.63
N LEU A 80 9.15 3.33 -5.28
CA LEU A 80 8.94 4.47 -6.16
C LEU A 80 10.12 5.44 -6.03
N ASP A 81 10.60 5.97 -7.15
CA ASP A 81 11.39 7.19 -7.20
C ASP A 81 10.49 8.37 -7.56
N ALA A 82 10.39 9.33 -6.64
CA ALA A 82 9.70 10.57 -6.93
C ALA A 82 10.59 11.46 -7.82
N PRO A 83 10.01 12.38 -8.61
CA PRO A 83 10.76 13.30 -9.45
C PRO A 83 11.90 14.04 -8.72
N ALA A 84 11.70 14.40 -7.45
CA ALA A 84 12.72 15.04 -6.63
C ALA A 84 14.00 14.22 -6.45
N HIS A 85 13.95 12.89 -6.60
CA HIS A 85 15.09 11.98 -6.42
C HIS A 85 16.31 12.36 -7.25
N PHE A 86 16.13 12.76 -8.52
CA PHE A 86 17.21 13.27 -9.37
C PHE A 86 16.93 14.64 -10.01
N SER A 87 15.80 15.28 -9.68
CA SER A 87 15.44 16.58 -10.26
C SER A 87 15.01 17.59 -9.20
N LYS A 88 15.86 18.60 -9.00
CA LYS A 88 15.63 19.66 -8.03
C LYS A 88 14.30 20.39 -8.27
N ASN A 89 13.58 20.69 -7.19
CA ASN A 89 12.29 21.41 -7.19
C ASN A 89 11.17 20.68 -7.98
N LYS A 90 11.22 19.35 -8.05
CA LYS A 90 10.13 18.53 -8.58
C LYS A 90 9.34 17.86 -7.45
N TRP A 91 8.30 17.12 -7.83
CA TRP A 91 7.44 16.43 -6.87
C TRP A 91 8.24 15.49 -5.98
N ARG A 92 8.05 15.64 -4.67
CA ARG A 92 8.40 14.63 -3.67
C ARG A 92 7.25 13.62 -3.55
N SER A 93 7.45 12.54 -2.79
CA SER A 93 6.49 11.43 -2.70
C SER A 93 5.06 11.91 -2.38
N HIS A 94 4.91 12.82 -1.41
CA HIS A 94 3.61 13.36 -1.02
C HIS A 94 3.00 14.36 -2.00
N ASP A 95 3.79 14.98 -2.88
CA ASP A 95 3.33 15.95 -3.89
C ASP A 95 2.75 15.26 -5.13
N ILE A 96 3.06 13.98 -5.33
CA ILE A 96 2.67 13.27 -6.55
C ILE A 96 1.13 13.22 -6.64
N PRO A 97 0.54 13.77 -7.72
CA PRO A 97 -0.90 13.67 -7.91
C PRO A 97 -1.31 12.20 -7.95
N VAL A 98 -2.27 11.79 -7.12
CA VAL A 98 -2.66 10.38 -6.95
C VAL A 98 -2.99 9.67 -8.26
N LYS A 99 -3.52 10.39 -9.26
CA LYS A 99 -3.83 9.85 -10.60
C LYS A 99 -2.60 9.44 -11.41
N ARG A 100 -1.39 9.91 -11.04
CA ARG A 100 -0.11 9.52 -11.65
C ARG A 100 0.40 8.17 -11.16
N LEU A 101 -0.17 7.66 -10.07
CA LEU A 101 0.20 6.39 -9.43
C LEU A 101 -0.57 5.18 -10.02
N MET A 102 -1.37 5.41 -11.05
CA MET A 102 -2.33 4.44 -11.55
C MET A 102 -2.68 4.74 -12.99
N GLY A 103 -3.02 3.71 -13.75
CA GLY A 103 -3.31 3.87 -15.18
C GLY A 103 -3.23 2.57 -15.97
N PRO A 104 -3.44 2.65 -17.30
CA PRO A 104 -3.21 1.52 -18.18
C PRO A 104 -1.75 1.07 -18.09
N ALA A 105 -1.52 -0.23 -18.20
CA ALA A 105 -0.18 -0.81 -18.21
C ALA A 105 0.17 -1.40 -19.58
N ALA A 106 1.45 -1.27 -19.93
CA ALA A 106 2.08 -1.94 -21.05
C ALA A 106 3.35 -2.64 -20.56
N VAL A 107 3.65 -3.83 -21.09
CA VAL A 107 4.86 -4.58 -20.75
C VAL A 107 5.76 -4.71 -21.98
N ALA A 108 6.91 -4.03 -21.95
CA ALA A 108 7.98 -4.19 -22.92
C ALA A 108 8.90 -5.33 -22.47
N ASP A 109 8.69 -6.52 -23.03
CA ASP A 109 9.49 -7.70 -22.69
C ASP A 109 10.80 -7.72 -23.50
N VAL A 110 11.90 -7.44 -22.80
CA VAL A 110 13.28 -7.50 -23.32
C VAL A 110 14.05 -8.68 -22.72
N SER A 111 13.38 -9.54 -21.95
CA SER A 111 14.02 -10.66 -21.24
C SER A 111 14.78 -11.65 -22.12
N PRO A 112 14.43 -11.89 -23.40
CA PRO A 112 15.28 -12.71 -24.28
C PRO A 112 16.64 -12.08 -24.56
N LYS A 113 16.73 -10.74 -24.62
CA LYS A 113 17.98 -10.01 -24.90
C LYS A 113 18.86 -9.97 -23.65
N THR A 114 18.28 -9.67 -22.50
CA THR A 114 18.99 -9.61 -21.21
C THR A 114 19.43 -11.00 -20.71
N ALA A 115 18.76 -12.07 -21.14
CA ALA A 115 19.21 -13.44 -20.87
C ALA A 115 20.52 -13.78 -21.60
N ALA A 116 20.78 -13.14 -22.74
CA ALA A 116 22.02 -13.29 -23.50
C ALA A 116 23.11 -12.30 -23.04
N ASP A 117 22.71 -11.15 -22.49
CA ASP A 117 23.60 -10.09 -22.05
C ASP A 117 23.07 -9.42 -20.77
N ALA A 118 23.77 -9.67 -19.66
CA ALA A 118 23.45 -9.08 -18.35
C ALA A 118 23.54 -7.55 -18.34
N ASP A 119 24.25 -6.96 -19.29
CA ASP A 119 24.51 -5.52 -19.37
C ASP A 119 23.73 -4.88 -20.54
N TYR A 120 22.72 -5.59 -21.07
CA TYR A 120 21.89 -5.09 -22.16
C TYR A 120 21.22 -3.76 -21.80
N LEU A 121 21.33 -2.80 -22.72
CA LEU A 121 20.79 -1.46 -22.56
C LEU A 121 19.53 -1.30 -23.41
N VAL A 122 18.39 -1.06 -22.76
CA VAL A 122 17.09 -0.89 -23.43
C VAL A 122 17.04 0.47 -24.11
N THR A 123 16.90 0.49 -25.44
CA THR A 123 17.02 1.71 -26.26
C THR A 123 15.67 2.23 -26.78
N ALA A 124 15.69 3.34 -27.52
CA ALA A 124 14.52 3.83 -28.24
C ALA A 124 13.99 2.80 -29.26
N GLU A 125 14.89 2.06 -29.91
CA GLU A 125 14.54 1.04 -30.90
C GLU A 125 13.71 -0.09 -30.28
N ASP A 126 14.01 -0.50 -29.04
CA ASP A 126 13.22 -1.51 -28.33
C ASP A 126 11.75 -1.08 -28.19
N PHE A 127 11.51 0.18 -27.86
CA PHE A 127 10.15 0.71 -27.72
C PHE A 127 9.47 0.91 -29.08
N GLN A 128 10.21 1.35 -30.10
CA GLN A 128 9.69 1.49 -31.46
C GLN A 128 9.24 0.13 -32.02
N LEU A 129 10.10 -0.89 -31.93
CA LEU A 129 9.79 -2.26 -32.36
C LEU A 129 8.62 -2.85 -31.56
N TRP A 130 8.54 -2.56 -30.27
CA TRP A 130 7.39 -2.95 -29.46
C TRP A 130 6.09 -2.35 -30.00
N GLU A 131 6.09 -1.06 -30.35
CA GLU A 131 4.90 -0.40 -30.90
C GLU A 131 4.52 -0.85 -32.30
N GLU A 132 5.49 -1.18 -33.15
CA GLU A 132 5.23 -1.79 -34.46
C GLU A 132 4.41 -3.08 -34.31
N LYS A 133 4.66 -3.84 -33.24
CA LYS A 133 4.00 -5.12 -32.98
C LYS A 133 2.71 -4.99 -32.17
N HIS A 134 2.66 -4.06 -31.21
CA HIS A 134 1.61 -4.02 -30.18
C HIS A 134 0.74 -2.75 -30.25
N GLY A 135 1.03 -1.85 -31.18
CA GLY A 135 0.40 -0.54 -31.29
C GLY A 135 1.03 0.48 -30.35
N LYS A 136 0.59 1.73 -30.48
CA LYS A 136 1.12 2.86 -29.72
C LYS A 136 0.99 2.63 -28.20
N ILE A 137 2.07 2.84 -27.44
CA ILE A 137 2.03 2.93 -25.97
C ILE A 137 1.07 4.08 -25.61
N PRO A 138 0.04 3.85 -24.80
CA PRO A 138 -0.95 4.89 -24.51
C PRO A 138 -0.34 6.01 -23.65
N ASP A 139 -0.82 7.24 -23.82
CA ASP A 139 -0.51 8.31 -22.87
C ASP A 139 -1.18 8.02 -21.51
N GLY A 140 -0.55 8.47 -20.43
CA GLY A 140 -0.95 8.14 -19.05
C GLY A 140 -0.59 6.71 -18.62
N CYS A 141 0.21 6.00 -19.41
CA CYS A 141 0.61 4.62 -19.14
C CYS A 141 1.66 4.50 -18.03
N LEU A 142 1.60 3.38 -17.32
CA LEU A 142 2.68 2.84 -16.52
C LEU A 142 3.35 1.74 -17.37
N LEU A 143 4.50 2.08 -17.99
CA LEU A 143 5.25 1.14 -18.82
C LEU A 143 6.16 0.28 -17.95
N PHE A 144 6.06 -1.04 -18.07
CA PHE A 144 6.93 -1.98 -17.37
C PHE A 144 7.93 -2.59 -18.35
N VAL A 145 9.21 -2.35 -18.12
CA VAL A 145 10.31 -2.95 -18.88
C VAL A 145 10.71 -4.24 -18.17
N LYS A 146 10.26 -5.36 -18.74
CA LYS A 146 10.49 -6.69 -18.18
C LYS A 146 11.81 -7.23 -18.72
N THR A 147 12.82 -7.23 -17.86
CA THR A 147 14.15 -7.79 -18.15
C THR A 147 14.25 -9.26 -17.73
N GLY A 148 13.31 -9.78 -16.94
CA GLY A 148 13.37 -11.14 -16.40
C GLY A 148 14.39 -11.29 -15.27
N TRP A 149 14.92 -10.19 -14.75
CA TRP A 149 15.95 -10.16 -13.71
C TRP A 149 15.40 -10.52 -12.32
N GLY A 150 14.09 -10.35 -12.11
CA GLY A 150 13.41 -10.74 -10.89
C GLY A 150 13.64 -12.20 -10.47
N LYS A 151 14.03 -13.09 -11.39
CA LYS A 151 14.40 -14.49 -11.10
C LYS A 151 15.61 -14.64 -10.15
N PHE A 152 16.46 -13.62 -10.05
CA PHE A 152 17.63 -13.63 -9.17
C PHE A 152 17.31 -13.12 -7.75
N TRP A 153 16.13 -12.56 -7.52
CA TRP A 153 15.70 -12.13 -6.19
C TRP A 153 15.53 -13.34 -5.24
N PRO A 154 15.98 -13.30 -3.96
CA PRO A 154 16.69 -12.20 -3.28
C PRO A 154 18.23 -12.39 -3.24
N ASN A 155 18.82 -13.20 -4.13
CA ASN A 155 20.25 -13.47 -4.11
C ASN A 155 21.04 -12.25 -4.61
N LYS A 156 21.59 -11.46 -3.68
CA LYS A 156 22.32 -10.21 -3.97
C LYS A 156 23.45 -10.39 -4.97
N LEU A 157 24.26 -11.45 -4.84
CA LEU A 157 25.38 -11.69 -5.75
C LEU A 157 24.89 -11.90 -7.19
N LEU A 158 23.85 -12.71 -7.38
CA LEU A 158 23.28 -12.96 -8.72
C LEU A 158 22.49 -11.76 -9.25
N TYR A 159 21.83 -11.02 -8.37
CA TYR A 159 20.94 -9.92 -8.74
C TYR A 159 21.70 -8.61 -9.03
N LEU A 160 22.78 -8.33 -8.28
CA LEU A 160 23.56 -7.10 -8.45
C LEU A 160 24.87 -7.34 -9.21
N GLY A 161 25.31 -8.60 -9.35
CA GLY A 161 26.68 -8.92 -9.79
C GLY A 161 27.71 -8.85 -8.66
N THR A 162 27.33 -8.38 -7.48
CA THR A 162 28.19 -8.29 -6.29
C THR A 162 27.36 -8.35 -5.00
N ASP A 163 27.94 -8.89 -3.94
CA ASP A 163 27.43 -8.80 -2.57
C ASP A 163 28.23 -7.79 -1.72
N THR A 164 29.15 -7.06 -2.35
CA THR A 164 29.97 -6.02 -1.71
C THR A 164 29.31 -4.65 -1.82
N ARG A 165 29.85 -3.65 -1.10
CA ARG A 165 29.42 -2.24 -1.23
C ARG A 165 30.00 -1.53 -2.46
N ASN A 166 30.80 -2.21 -3.28
CA ASN A 166 31.47 -1.59 -4.41
C ASN A 166 30.55 -1.50 -5.64
N THR A 167 30.02 -0.31 -5.91
CA THR A 167 29.11 -0.05 -7.03
C THR A 167 29.79 -0.11 -8.40
N SER A 168 31.12 -0.25 -8.49
CA SER A 168 31.81 -0.49 -9.76
C SER A 168 31.65 -1.92 -10.27
N LEU A 169 31.18 -2.84 -9.43
CA LEU A 169 30.98 -4.26 -9.75
C LEU A 169 29.53 -4.62 -10.10
N LEU A 170 28.68 -3.61 -10.31
CA LEU A 170 27.28 -3.84 -10.62
C LEU A 170 27.10 -4.29 -12.07
N HIS A 171 26.36 -5.40 -12.26
CA HIS A 171 26.00 -5.97 -13.56
C HIS A 171 24.54 -6.39 -13.55
N PHE A 172 23.70 -5.60 -14.20
CA PHE A 172 22.29 -5.87 -14.46
C PHE A 172 21.79 -4.92 -15.55
N PRO A 173 20.77 -5.32 -16.32
CA PRO A 173 20.30 -4.55 -17.46
C PRO A 173 19.56 -3.29 -17.00
N GLY A 174 19.41 -2.31 -17.89
CA GLY A 174 18.67 -1.09 -17.58
C GLY A 174 18.37 -0.27 -18.82
N LEU A 175 17.70 0.86 -18.64
CA LEU A 175 17.39 1.75 -19.75
C LEU A 175 18.64 2.54 -20.16
N HIS A 176 18.89 2.54 -21.47
CA HIS A 176 19.78 3.51 -22.08
C HIS A 176 19.13 4.91 -22.03
N PRO A 177 19.92 6.00 -21.83
CA PRO A 177 19.39 7.37 -21.82
C PRO A 177 18.61 7.75 -23.08
N ASP A 178 18.92 7.12 -24.22
CA ASP A 178 18.17 7.33 -25.46
C ASP A 178 16.74 6.77 -25.41
N GLY A 179 16.54 5.60 -24.78
CA GLY A 179 15.20 5.06 -24.56
C GLY A 179 14.37 5.98 -23.65
N ALA A 180 14.98 6.50 -22.59
CA ALA A 180 14.36 7.47 -21.69
C ALA A 180 13.95 8.75 -22.43
N ARG A 181 14.84 9.33 -23.26
CA ARG A 181 14.53 10.51 -24.08
C ARG A 181 13.39 10.24 -25.05
N TRP A 182 13.41 9.10 -25.72
CA TRP A 182 12.36 8.74 -26.65
C TRP A 182 11.00 8.67 -25.95
N LEU A 183 10.93 8.02 -24.77
CA LEU A 183 9.70 7.93 -23.99
C LEU A 183 9.15 9.32 -23.63
N VAL A 184 9.96 10.22 -23.05
CA VAL A 184 9.47 11.54 -22.62
C VAL A 184 9.15 12.49 -23.78
N GLN A 185 9.79 12.31 -24.94
CA GLN A 185 9.56 13.14 -26.13
C GLN A 185 8.35 12.68 -26.94
N ASN A 186 8.04 11.38 -26.91
CA ASN A 186 7.03 10.79 -27.79
C ASN A 186 5.77 10.36 -27.03
N ARG A 187 5.84 10.10 -25.72
CA ARG A 187 4.72 9.55 -24.93
C ARG A 187 4.49 10.34 -23.64
N GLY A 188 3.22 10.52 -23.28
CA GLY A 188 2.80 11.13 -22.03
C GLY A 188 2.85 10.17 -20.85
N MET A 189 4.02 9.63 -20.55
CA MET A 189 4.16 8.58 -19.52
C MET A 189 3.78 9.08 -18.12
N HIS A 190 3.11 8.23 -17.34
CA HIS A 190 2.97 8.41 -15.90
C HIS A 190 4.20 7.88 -15.17
N ALA A 191 4.61 6.65 -15.51
CA ALA A 191 5.75 6.00 -14.89
C ALA A 191 6.44 5.00 -15.82
N VAL A 192 7.68 4.66 -15.50
CA VAL A 192 8.43 3.52 -16.04
C VAL A 192 8.84 2.60 -14.90
N GLY A 193 8.43 1.34 -14.94
CA GLY A 193 8.84 0.32 -13.98
C GLY A 193 9.85 -0.66 -14.57
N ILE A 194 10.77 -1.18 -13.76
CA ILE A 194 11.75 -2.20 -14.13
C ILE A 194 11.93 -3.24 -13.01
N ASP A 195 12.32 -4.46 -13.35
CA ASP A 195 12.51 -5.58 -12.42
C ASP A 195 13.97 -5.73 -11.92
N THR A 196 14.79 -4.69 -12.12
CA THR A 196 16.18 -4.56 -11.67
C THR A 196 16.32 -3.59 -10.49
N ALA A 197 17.52 -3.58 -9.89
CA ALA A 197 17.89 -2.72 -8.77
C ALA A 197 17.91 -1.23 -9.11
N SER A 198 17.93 -0.90 -10.40
CA SER A 198 17.78 0.46 -10.88
C SER A 198 17.14 0.55 -12.26
N ILE A 199 16.46 1.66 -12.57
CA ILE A 199 16.03 2.03 -13.93
C ILE A 199 17.21 2.32 -14.85
N ASP A 200 18.32 2.81 -14.30
CA ASP A 200 19.61 2.85 -14.98
C ASP A 200 20.26 1.45 -14.98
N TYR A 201 21.12 1.19 -15.97
CA TYR A 201 21.93 -0.04 -16.02
C TYR A 201 23.01 -0.02 -14.93
N GLY A 202 23.44 -1.19 -14.46
CA GLY A 202 24.28 -1.32 -13.25
C GLY A 202 25.60 -0.54 -13.29
N GLN A 203 26.20 -0.41 -14.47
CA GLN A 203 27.46 0.30 -14.67
C GLN A 203 27.30 1.83 -14.73
N SER A 204 26.07 2.34 -14.81
CA SER A 204 25.79 3.77 -14.90
C SER A 204 26.45 4.52 -13.74
N LYS A 205 27.16 5.61 -14.06
CA LYS A 205 27.82 6.49 -13.07
C LYS A 205 27.18 7.86 -12.97
N LYS A 206 26.39 8.23 -13.98
CA LYS A 206 25.71 9.51 -14.07
C LYS A 206 24.20 9.39 -13.86
N TYR A 207 23.64 8.19 -13.92
CA TYR A 207 22.21 7.96 -13.75
C TYR A 207 21.36 8.83 -14.69
N GLU A 208 21.78 8.94 -15.95
CA GLU A 208 21.17 9.85 -16.92
C GLU A 208 19.71 9.46 -17.20
N THR A 209 19.36 8.17 -17.13
CA THR A 209 17.98 7.71 -17.30
C THR A 209 17.07 8.29 -16.22
N HIS A 210 17.47 8.21 -14.94
CA HIS A 210 16.74 8.87 -13.86
C HIS A 210 16.57 10.37 -14.13
N GLN A 211 17.67 11.06 -14.45
CA GLN A 211 17.65 12.50 -14.69
C GLN A 211 16.65 12.87 -15.78
N ILE A 212 16.60 12.11 -16.88
CA ILE A 212 15.70 12.37 -18.01
C ILE A 212 14.24 12.13 -17.62
N LEU A 213 13.92 10.97 -17.02
CA LEU A 213 12.53 10.61 -16.68
C LEU A 213 11.97 11.54 -15.60
N LEU A 214 12.73 11.71 -14.51
CA LEU A 214 12.30 12.46 -13.33
C LEU A 214 12.21 13.98 -13.63
N ALA A 215 13.04 14.52 -14.51
CA ALA A 215 12.93 15.93 -14.94
C ALA A 215 11.60 16.23 -15.68
N HIS A 216 11.00 15.20 -16.28
CA HIS A 216 9.71 15.29 -16.97
C HIS A 216 8.53 14.80 -16.10
N ASN A 217 8.73 14.64 -14.79
CA ASN A 217 7.74 14.10 -13.86
C ASN A 217 7.21 12.71 -14.26
N VAL A 218 8.02 11.92 -14.95
CA VAL A 218 7.74 10.49 -15.20
C VAL A 218 8.34 9.72 -14.03
N LEU A 219 7.49 9.08 -13.23
CA LEU A 219 7.90 8.33 -12.04
C LEU A 219 8.74 7.10 -12.43
N ALA A 220 9.59 6.60 -11.55
CA ALA A 220 10.24 5.30 -11.73
C ALA A 220 9.78 4.29 -10.65
N PHE A 221 9.63 3.03 -11.05
CA PHE A 221 9.42 1.91 -10.13
C PHE A 221 10.54 0.89 -10.31
N GLU A 222 11.26 0.58 -9.24
CA GLU A 222 12.39 -0.36 -9.31
C GLU A 222 12.09 -1.63 -8.52
N ASN A 223 12.82 -2.71 -8.82
CA ASN A 223 12.62 -4.04 -8.23
C ASN A 223 11.15 -4.52 -8.28
N VAL A 224 10.47 -4.30 -9.39
CA VAL A 224 9.06 -4.71 -9.55
C VAL A 224 8.99 -6.24 -9.75
N ALA A 225 8.18 -6.91 -8.94
CA ALA A 225 8.02 -8.37 -8.97
C ALA A 225 6.97 -8.81 -10.00
N ASN A 226 7.01 -10.09 -10.37
CA ASN A 226 5.93 -10.78 -11.11
C ASN A 226 5.49 -10.10 -12.43
N MET A 227 6.37 -9.34 -13.09
CA MET A 227 6.05 -8.71 -14.39
C MET A 227 5.68 -9.73 -15.47
N ASP A 228 6.17 -10.97 -15.36
CA ASP A 228 5.85 -12.09 -16.24
C ASP A 228 4.37 -12.50 -16.21
N LYS A 229 3.63 -12.11 -15.16
CA LYS A 229 2.21 -12.41 -15.00
C LYS A 229 1.30 -11.34 -15.60
N LEU A 230 1.83 -10.19 -15.99
CA LEU A 230 1.07 -9.16 -16.71
C LEU A 230 1.02 -9.45 -18.21
N PRO A 231 -0.12 -9.22 -18.88
CA PRO A 231 -0.18 -9.25 -20.33
C PRO A 231 0.59 -8.07 -20.93
N THR A 232 1.00 -8.20 -22.20
CA THR A 232 1.68 -7.12 -22.94
C THR A 232 0.90 -5.82 -22.93
N THR A 233 -0.44 -5.89 -23.06
CA THR A 233 -1.35 -4.74 -22.96
C THR A 233 -2.68 -5.17 -22.30
N GLY A 234 -3.48 -4.19 -21.86
CA GLY A 234 -4.86 -4.41 -21.41
C GLY A 234 -5.07 -4.49 -19.89
N ALA A 235 -3.99 -4.56 -19.11
CA ALA A 235 -4.04 -4.44 -17.66
C ALA A 235 -4.16 -2.98 -17.20
N THR A 236 -4.65 -2.79 -15.98
CA THR A 236 -4.59 -1.52 -15.24
C THR A 236 -3.75 -1.74 -13.99
N VAL A 237 -2.84 -0.82 -13.67
CA VAL A 237 -1.98 -0.93 -12.49
C VAL A 237 -2.30 0.18 -11.50
N TYR A 238 -2.20 -0.16 -10.21
CA TYR A 238 -2.27 0.74 -9.06
C TYR A 238 -0.98 0.55 -8.27
N ALA A 239 -0.14 1.58 -8.22
CA ALA A 239 1.17 1.57 -7.58
C ALA A 239 1.14 2.59 -6.44
N LEU A 240 0.80 2.14 -5.22
CA LEU A 240 0.52 3.03 -4.10
C LEU A 240 1.70 3.05 -3.12
N PRO A 241 2.51 4.13 -3.09
CA PRO A 241 3.68 4.27 -2.23
C PRO A 241 3.27 4.76 -0.85
N ILE A 242 4.13 4.54 0.15
CA ILE A 242 4.01 5.26 1.42
C ILE A 242 4.06 6.77 1.13
N LYS A 243 3.08 7.52 1.65
CA LYS A 243 2.95 8.98 1.41
C LYS A 243 3.90 9.78 2.29
N ILE A 244 5.19 9.68 2.03
CA ILE A 244 6.24 10.29 2.86
C ILE A 244 6.31 11.79 2.62
N GLY A 245 6.11 12.56 3.69
CA GLY A 245 6.34 13.99 3.71
C GLY A 245 7.81 14.27 3.48
N ASP A 246 8.08 15.18 2.56
CA ASP A 246 9.43 15.58 2.17
C ASP A 246 10.32 14.44 1.62
N GLY A 247 9.73 13.29 1.29
CA GLY A 247 10.47 12.12 0.80
C GLY A 247 10.79 12.14 -0.69
N SER A 248 11.96 11.63 -1.06
CA SER A 248 12.40 11.56 -2.47
C SER A 248 11.95 10.29 -3.20
N GLY A 249 11.34 9.36 -2.47
CA GLY A 249 10.78 8.13 -2.97
C GLY A 249 10.09 7.37 -1.84
N GLY A 250 9.97 6.06 -1.97
CA GLY A 250 9.54 5.20 -0.86
C GLY A 250 9.06 3.82 -1.30
N PRO A 251 8.97 2.86 -0.36
CA PRO A 251 8.35 1.57 -0.61
C PRO A 251 6.98 1.70 -1.27
N VAL A 252 6.72 0.91 -2.31
CA VAL A 252 5.47 0.94 -3.09
C VAL A 252 4.87 -0.45 -3.21
N ARG A 253 3.56 -0.53 -2.98
CA ARG A 253 2.80 -1.75 -3.25
C ARG A 253 2.09 -1.61 -4.60
N ILE A 254 2.46 -2.48 -5.54
CA ILE A 254 2.02 -2.45 -6.93
C ILE A 254 1.10 -3.64 -7.17
N VAL A 255 -0.10 -3.37 -7.69
CA VAL A 255 -1.04 -4.42 -8.10
C VAL A 255 -1.50 -4.19 -9.53
N GLY A 256 -1.46 -5.26 -10.32
CA GLY A 256 -1.98 -5.31 -11.68
C GLY A 256 -3.36 -5.96 -11.73
N ILE A 257 -4.29 -5.34 -12.44
CA ILE A 257 -5.68 -5.79 -12.62
C ILE A 257 -5.89 -6.19 -14.07
N ILE A 258 -6.27 -7.45 -14.28
CA ILE A 258 -6.62 -8.01 -15.60
C ILE A 258 -8.11 -8.34 -15.58
N GLU A 259 -8.90 -7.58 -16.34
CA GLU A 259 -10.36 -7.74 -16.36
C GLU A 259 -10.78 -9.11 -16.88
N ASN A 260 -11.83 -9.65 -16.30
CA ASN A 260 -12.53 -10.79 -16.86
C ASN A 260 -13.40 -10.35 -18.04
N THR A 261 -13.00 -10.71 -19.26
CA THR A 261 -13.69 -10.31 -20.49
C THR A 261 -15.13 -10.83 -20.61
N LYS A 262 -15.53 -11.80 -19.78
CA LYS A 262 -16.90 -12.31 -19.72
C LYS A 262 -17.81 -11.47 -18.84
N ASN A 263 -17.28 -10.55 -18.03
CA ASN A 263 -18.06 -9.71 -17.14
C ASN A 263 -18.12 -8.26 -17.68
N PRO A 264 -19.32 -7.68 -17.87
CA PRO A 264 -19.44 -6.30 -18.32
C PRO A 264 -19.06 -5.28 -17.24
N VAL A 265 -19.13 -5.65 -15.97
CA VAL A 265 -18.73 -4.78 -14.84
C VAL A 265 -17.21 -4.72 -14.81
N ARG A 266 -16.66 -3.51 -14.72
CA ARG A 266 -15.21 -3.28 -14.70
C ARG A 266 -14.75 -2.67 -13.38
N THR A 267 -13.50 -2.91 -13.05
CA THR A 267 -12.83 -2.23 -11.94
C THR A 267 -12.71 -0.73 -12.25
N PRO A 268 -12.99 0.18 -11.29
CA PRO A 268 -12.82 1.63 -11.44
C PRO A 268 -11.43 2.04 -11.94
N ARG A 269 -11.36 2.95 -12.91
CA ARG A 269 -10.09 3.40 -13.50
C ARG A 269 -9.94 4.91 -13.46
N PRO A 270 -8.71 5.43 -13.31
CA PRO A 270 -8.45 6.86 -13.44
C PRO A 270 -8.96 7.40 -14.77
N GLY A 271 -9.58 8.58 -14.76
CA GLY A 271 -9.99 9.30 -15.98
C GLY A 271 -11.33 8.87 -16.60
N GLN A 272 -12.01 7.85 -16.07
CA GLN A 272 -13.30 7.34 -16.60
C GLN A 272 -14.53 7.91 -15.85
N GLY A 273 -14.58 9.24 -15.66
CA GLY A 273 -15.74 9.88 -15.00
C GLY A 273 -15.85 9.67 -13.48
N GLN A 274 -14.86 9.03 -12.86
CA GLN A 274 -14.74 8.85 -11.41
C GLN A 274 -13.81 9.89 -10.79
N GLN A 275 -14.08 10.26 -9.53
CA GLN A 275 -13.18 11.04 -8.69
C GLN A 275 -12.36 10.08 -7.84
N VAL A 276 -11.06 10.39 -7.71
CA VAL A 276 -10.13 9.63 -6.86
C VAL A 276 -9.93 10.43 -5.60
N ILE A 277 -10.27 9.85 -4.46
CA ILE A 277 -10.09 10.40 -3.12
C ILE A 277 -8.82 9.79 -2.57
N ASP A 278 -7.87 10.64 -2.17
CA ASP A 278 -6.70 10.21 -1.43
C ASP A 278 -7.07 10.13 0.06
N MET A 279 -7.12 8.92 0.62
CA MET A 279 -7.61 8.65 1.97
C MET A 279 -6.45 8.44 2.97
N THR A 280 -5.31 9.08 2.70
CA THR A 280 -4.07 8.88 3.46
C THR A 280 -3.50 10.21 3.95
N TYR A 281 -3.22 10.29 5.25
CA TYR A 281 -2.42 11.38 5.81
C TYR A 281 -0.96 11.28 5.36
N THR A 282 -0.30 12.42 5.22
CA THR A 282 1.14 12.45 4.96
C THR A 282 1.89 11.95 6.17
N LEU A 283 2.86 11.07 5.94
CA LEU A 283 3.76 10.54 6.96
C LEU A 283 4.95 11.50 7.10
N ASP A 284 4.91 12.35 8.13
CA ASP A 284 5.86 13.44 8.42
C ASP A 284 6.01 13.69 9.93
N ASP A 285 6.69 14.78 10.30
CA ASP A 285 6.94 15.15 11.69
C ASP A 285 5.69 15.60 12.47
N THR A 286 4.57 15.82 11.77
CA THR A 286 3.25 16.11 12.37
C THR A 286 2.38 14.87 12.51
N THR A 287 2.84 13.70 12.04
CA THR A 287 2.07 12.47 12.12
C THR A 287 1.85 12.06 13.57
N LEU A 288 0.59 11.79 13.90
CA LEU A 288 0.19 11.31 15.22
C LEU A 288 0.43 9.81 15.38
N TYR A 289 0.83 9.45 16.59
CA TYR A 289 1.08 8.08 17.02
C TYR A 289 0.44 7.85 18.37
N ARG A 290 0.13 6.59 18.68
CA ARG A 290 -0.25 6.23 20.05
C ARG A 290 0.85 6.69 21.03
N PRO A 291 0.50 7.22 22.23
CA PRO A 291 1.52 7.71 23.15
C PRO A 291 2.56 6.62 23.53
N GLY A 292 3.83 7.02 23.55
CA GLY A 292 4.96 6.12 23.86
C GLY A 292 5.57 5.40 22.64
N ARG A 293 5.03 5.59 21.43
CA ARG A 293 5.63 5.09 20.19
C ARG A 293 6.76 5.95 19.67
N LYS A 294 7.62 5.35 18.85
CA LYS A 294 8.58 6.11 18.06
C LYS A 294 7.83 6.91 16.99
N PRO A 295 8.01 8.24 16.92
CA PRO A 295 7.40 9.03 15.87
C PRO A 295 8.07 8.74 14.52
N PHE A 296 7.46 9.24 13.45
CA PHE A 296 8.10 9.28 12.15
C PHE A 296 9.39 10.10 12.23
N ARG A 297 10.42 9.62 11.55
CA ARG A 297 11.62 10.41 11.27
C ARG A 297 12.13 10.14 9.87
N LEU A 298 12.35 11.23 9.15
CA LEU A 298 13.15 11.25 7.93
C LEU A 298 14.62 11.54 8.34
N ALA A 299 15.44 10.50 8.35
CA ALA A 299 16.84 10.53 8.77
C ALA A 299 17.80 10.53 7.56
N ASP A 300 19.08 10.84 7.81
CA ASP A 300 20.15 10.82 6.80
C ASP A 300 19.82 11.56 5.50
N VAL A 301 19.09 12.67 5.60
CA VAL A 301 18.62 13.44 4.45
C VAL A 301 19.80 14.00 3.67
N PHE A 302 19.98 13.51 2.45
CA PHE A 302 20.86 14.09 1.46
C PHE A 302 20.01 14.80 0.39
N ARG A 303 20.33 16.06 0.10
CA ARG A 303 19.67 16.87 -0.95
C ARG A 303 20.67 17.84 -1.57
N ASN A 304 21.43 17.38 -2.57
CA ASN A 304 22.44 18.24 -3.20
C ASN A 304 22.89 17.71 -4.57
N TYR A 305 23.70 18.51 -5.27
CA TYR A 305 24.43 18.05 -6.45
C TYR A 305 25.56 17.09 -6.05
N THR A 306 25.63 15.97 -6.77
CA THR A 306 26.72 15.00 -6.73
C THR A 306 27.46 15.09 -8.06
N GLY A 307 28.48 15.96 -8.12
CA GLY A 307 29.14 16.28 -9.38
C GLY A 307 28.20 17.04 -10.33
N GLU A 308 27.83 16.41 -11.45
CA GLU A 308 27.05 17.03 -12.52
C GLU A 308 25.52 16.88 -12.38
N TYR A 309 25.04 16.03 -11.47
CA TYR A 309 23.61 15.73 -11.32
C TYR A 309 23.11 16.00 -9.90
N TYR A 310 21.81 16.31 -9.77
CA TYR A 310 21.14 16.47 -8.48
C TYR A 310 20.70 15.11 -7.94
N TYR A 311 20.76 14.93 -6.62
CA TYR A 311 20.32 13.70 -5.96
C TYR A 311 19.67 14.02 -4.60
N GLU A 312 18.53 13.39 -4.31
CA GLU A 312 17.92 13.34 -2.99
C GLU A 312 17.81 11.90 -2.51
N GLY A 313 18.00 11.66 -1.21
CA GLY A 313 17.82 10.34 -0.62
C GLY A 313 17.77 10.43 0.89
N SER A 314 16.89 9.65 1.50
CA SER A 314 16.71 9.64 2.96
C SER A 314 16.48 8.23 3.51
N VAL A 315 16.46 8.12 4.84
CA VAL A 315 16.13 6.92 5.60
C VAL A 315 14.84 7.15 6.36
N ILE A 316 13.88 6.26 6.19
CA ILE A 316 12.63 6.25 6.94
C ILE A 316 12.86 5.52 8.26
N GLN A 317 12.37 6.07 9.36
CA GLN A 317 12.26 5.39 10.65
C GLN A 317 10.85 5.63 11.21
N THR A 318 10.10 4.57 11.52
CA THR A 318 8.75 4.67 12.09
C THR A 318 8.32 3.35 12.75
N THR A 319 7.18 3.34 13.43
CA THR A 319 6.47 2.11 13.83
C THR A 319 5.64 1.57 12.66
N GLU A 320 5.43 0.26 12.60
CA GLU A 320 4.51 -0.32 11.61
C GLU A 320 3.05 0.14 11.81
N HIS A 321 2.72 0.62 13.03
CA HIS A 321 1.42 1.14 13.46
C HIS A 321 1.42 2.67 13.60
N GLY A 322 1.53 3.39 12.48
CA GLY A 322 1.76 4.84 12.48
C GLY A 322 1.10 5.57 11.32
N GLY A 323 0.52 6.75 11.58
CA GLY A 323 -0.24 7.50 10.59
C GLY A 323 -1.40 6.67 10.02
N THR A 324 -1.74 6.88 8.75
CA THR A 324 -2.64 5.96 8.04
C THR A 324 -1.92 4.63 7.80
N HIS A 325 -2.40 3.56 8.44
CA HIS A 325 -1.74 2.25 8.40
C HIS A 325 -2.74 1.10 8.39
N MET A 326 -2.22 -0.09 8.11
CA MET A 326 -2.95 -1.34 8.28
C MET A 326 -2.42 -2.06 9.52
N ASP A 327 -3.33 -2.58 10.32
CA ASP A 327 -3.05 -3.59 11.32
C ASP A 327 -3.33 -4.98 10.76
N ALA A 328 -2.31 -5.84 10.82
CA ALA A 328 -2.46 -7.24 10.47
C ALA A 328 -3.11 -8.00 11.64
N PRO A 329 -3.92 -9.04 11.36
CA PRO A 329 -4.57 -9.84 12.39
C PRO A 329 -3.64 -10.35 13.52
N VAL A 330 -2.37 -10.59 13.23
CA VAL A 330 -1.43 -11.05 14.25
C VAL A 330 -1.16 -10.03 15.37
N HIS A 331 -1.47 -8.74 15.15
CA HIS A 331 -1.24 -7.64 16.10
C HIS A 331 -1.91 -7.91 17.46
N PHE A 332 -3.15 -8.41 17.47
CA PHE A 332 -3.88 -8.79 18.70
C PHE A 332 -4.43 -10.23 18.68
N SER A 333 -4.01 -11.07 17.74
CA SER A 333 -4.44 -12.48 17.71
C SER A 333 -3.32 -13.42 17.26
N LYS A 334 -2.82 -14.22 18.21
CA LYS A 334 -1.73 -15.16 17.97
C LYS A 334 -2.06 -16.15 16.85
N ASN A 335 -1.09 -16.43 15.99
CA ASN A 335 -1.18 -17.37 14.86
C ASN A 335 -2.23 -16.97 13.78
N LYS A 336 -2.53 -15.68 13.66
CA LYS A 336 -3.33 -15.12 12.57
C LYS A 336 -2.43 -14.51 11.49
N TRP A 337 -3.03 -14.03 10.42
CA TRP A 337 -2.28 -13.47 9.29
C TRP A 337 -1.34 -12.35 9.73
N LYS A 338 -0.10 -12.45 9.27
CA LYS A 338 0.88 -11.37 9.28
C LYS A 338 0.71 -10.52 8.02
N THR A 339 1.38 -9.38 7.94
CA THR A 339 1.25 -8.43 6.82
C THR A 339 1.46 -9.08 5.44
N ASP A 340 2.39 -10.03 5.31
CA ASP A 340 2.68 -10.74 4.06
C ASP A 340 1.78 -11.97 3.79
N ASP A 341 1.02 -12.43 4.79
CA ASP A 341 0.07 -13.55 4.65
C ASP A 341 -1.31 -13.10 4.14
N ILE A 342 -1.64 -11.81 4.29
CA ILE A 342 -2.95 -11.28 3.91
C ILE A 342 -3.12 -11.36 2.38
N PRO A 343 -4.15 -12.08 1.88
CA PRO A 343 -4.44 -12.10 0.45
C PRO A 343 -4.68 -10.68 -0.07
N VAL A 344 -4.05 -10.33 -1.19
CA VAL A 344 -4.10 -8.96 -1.73
C VAL A 344 -5.53 -8.52 -2.07
N GLU A 345 -6.40 -9.46 -2.41
CA GLU A 345 -7.83 -9.24 -2.67
C GLU A 345 -8.60 -8.76 -1.43
N ARG A 346 -8.08 -9.00 -0.21
CA ARG A 346 -8.63 -8.47 1.05
C ARG A 346 -8.40 -6.97 1.22
N LEU A 347 -7.47 -6.41 0.46
CA LEU A 347 -7.00 -5.04 0.59
C LEU A 347 -7.63 -4.09 -0.43
N MET A 348 -8.63 -4.56 -1.18
CA MET A 348 -9.33 -3.79 -2.18
C MET A 348 -10.74 -4.33 -2.42
N GLY A 349 -11.67 -3.45 -2.79
CA GLY A 349 -13.06 -3.85 -2.98
C GLY A 349 -14.08 -2.73 -2.89
N PRO A 350 -15.36 -3.04 -3.14
CA PRO A 350 -16.48 -2.18 -2.77
C PRO A 350 -16.35 -1.74 -1.32
N ALA A 351 -16.69 -0.49 -1.04
CA ALA A 351 -16.68 0.07 0.29
C ALA A 351 -18.09 0.42 0.77
N ALA A 352 -18.34 0.19 2.05
CA ALA A 352 -19.51 0.67 2.78
C ALA A 352 -19.04 1.65 3.85
N VAL A 353 -19.67 2.82 3.96
CA VAL A 353 -19.33 3.85 4.95
C VAL A 353 -20.48 4.04 5.93
N VAL A 354 -20.23 3.67 7.19
CA VAL A 354 -21.16 3.84 8.31
C VAL A 354 -20.83 5.14 9.01
N ASP A 355 -21.67 6.15 8.79
CA ASP A 355 -21.49 7.48 9.35
C ASP A 355 -22.11 7.59 10.75
N VAL A 356 -21.25 7.66 11.76
CA VAL A 356 -21.61 7.92 13.17
C VAL A 356 -21.13 9.29 13.62
N SER A 357 -20.66 10.14 12.70
CA SER A 357 -20.07 11.44 13.03
C SER A 357 -20.98 12.39 13.81
N PRO A 358 -22.32 12.42 13.62
CA PRO A 358 -23.18 13.22 14.49
C PRO A 358 -23.17 12.73 15.94
N LYS A 359 -23.04 11.42 16.17
CA LYS A 359 -23.00 10.82 17.51
C LYS A 359 -21.64 11.06 18.17
N ALA A 360 -20.56 10.83 17.43
CA ALA A 360 -19.20 11.14 17.87
C ALA A 360 -18.95 12.65 18.13
N ALA A 361 -19.66 13.53 17.44
CA ALA A 361 -19.60 14.97 17.71
C ALA A 361 -20.31 15.36 19.01
N ALA A 362 -21.33 14.58 19.43
CA ALA A 362 -22.05 14.78 20.69
C ALA A 362 -21.34 14.11 21.88
N ASP A 363 -20.59 13.04 21.61
CA ASP A 363 -19.85 12.25 22.60
C ASP A 363 -18.52 11.79 22.00
N ALA A 364 -17.42 12.36 22.51
CA ALA A 364 -16.06 12.02 22.10
C ALA A 364 -15.70 10.54 22.35
N ASP A 365 -16.42 9.89 23.26
CA ASP A 365 -16.19 8.50 23.66
C ASP A 365 -17.28 7.56 23.07
N TYR A 366 -17.99 8.01 22.02
CA TYR A 366 -19.04 7.24 21.39
C TYR A 366 -18.55 5.86 20.94
N LEU A 367 -19.28 4.81 21.33
CA LEU A 367 -18.98 3.43 21.03
C LEU A 367 -19.92 2.91 19.94
N VAL A 368 -19.36 2.54 18.78
CA VAL A 368 -20.12 2.03 17.64
C VAL A 368 -20.60 0.60 17.92
N THR A 369 -21.91 0.40 17.94
CA THR A 369 -22.55 -0.84 18.35
C THR A 369 -23.11 -1.64 17.17
N ALA A 370 -23.64 -2.83 17.45
CA ALA A 370 -24.41 -3.61 16.48
C ALA A 370 -25.60 -2.83 15.90
N GLU A 371 -26.25 -2.00 16.73
CA GLU A 371 -27.42 -1.20 16.33
C GLU A 371 -27.05 -0.18 15.24
N ASP A 372 -25.86 0.42 15.30
CA ASP A 372 -25.40 1.36 14.27
C ASP A 372 -25.32 0.70 12.89
N PHE A 373 -24.81 -0.53 12.84
CA PHE A 373 -24.73 -1.30 11.59
C PHE A 373 -26.11 -1.73 11.10
N GLN A 374 -26.99 -2.16 12.01
CA GLN A 374 -28.36 -2.55 11.66
C GLN A 374 -29.16 -1.37 11.10
N LEU A 375 -29.11 -0.20 11.75
CA LEU A 375 -29.77 1.01 11.29
C LEU A 375 -29.22 1.50 9.94
N TRP A 376 -27.90 1.35 9.73
CA TRP A 376 -27.30 1.64 8.44
C TRP A 376 -27.87 0.72 7.34
N GLU A 377 -28.02 -0.56 7.62
CA GLU A 377 -28.56 -1.54 6.66
C GLU A 377 -30.05 -1.34 6.35
N GLU A 378 -30.84 -0.87 7.32
CA GLU A 378 -32.23 -0.48 7.08
C GLU A 378 -32.35 0.62 6.01
N LYS A 379 -31.36 1.51 5.95
CA LYS A 379 -31.34 2.65 5.02
C LYS A 379 -30.65 2.34 3.69
N HIS A 380 -29.56 1.58 3.73
CA HIS A 380 -28.64 1.40 2.60
C HIS A 380 -28.63 -0.02 2.02
N GLY A 381 -29.40 -0.93 2.62
CA GLY A 381 -29.37 -2.36 2.31
C GLY A 381 -28.25 -3.09 3.05
N LYS A 382 -28.23 -4.41 2.94
CA LYS A 382 -27.25 -5.26 3.63
C LYS A 382 -25.81 -4.84 3.27
N ILE A 383 -24.95 -4.69 4.28
CA ILE A 383 -23.50 -4.53 4.11
C ILE A 383 -23.00 -5.72 3.27
N PRO A 384 -22.43 -5.51 2.08
CA PRO A 384 -22.06 -6.60 1.19
C PRO A 384 -20.94 -7.46 1.77
N ASP A 385 -21.11 -8.78 1.73
CA ASP A 385 -20.00 -9.69 2.04
C ASP A 385 -18.83 -9.43 1.07
N GLY A 386 -17.61 -9.46 1.60
CA GLY A 386 -16.39 -9.11 0.87
C GLY A 386 -16.08 -7.61 0.80
N CYS A 387 -16.90 -6.70 1.35
CA CYS A 387 -16.60 -5.28 1.29
C CYS A 387 -15.50 -4.85 2.29
N LEU A 388 -14.94 -3.66 2.04
CA LEU A 388 -14.19 -2.89 3.03
C LEU A 388 -15.19 -1.99 3.76
N LEU A 389 -15.41 -2.23 5.06
CA LEU A 389 -16.31 -1.42 5.87
C LEU A 389 -15.53 -0.27 6.50
N PHE A 390 -15.96 0.97 6.32
CA PHE A 390 -15.39 2.13 7.00
C PHE A 390 -16.38 2.71 7.99
N VAL A 391 -15.92 2.94 9.22
CA VAL A 391 -16.65 3.69 10.24
C VAL A 391 -16.17 5.13 10.18
N LYS A 392 -17.05 6.05 9.78
CA LYS A 392 -16.77 7.48 9.72
C LYS A 392 -17.26 8.11 11.02
N THR A 393 -16.32 8.50 11.87
CA THR A 393 -16.60 9.21 13.13
C THR A 393 -16.48 10.72 12.98
N GLY A 394 -15.90 11.21 11.87
CA GLY A 394 -15.62 12.63 11.65
C GLY A 394 -14.44 13.15 12.49
N TRP A 395 -13.67 12.26 13.10
CA TRP A 395 -12.58 12.60 14.00
C TRP A 395 -11.35 13.16 13.29
N GLY A 396 -11.21 12.86 12.00
CA GLY A 396 -10.15 13.38 11.15
C GLY A 396 -10.04 14.92 11.11
N LYS A 397 -11.09 15.66 11.53
CA LYS A 397 -11.08 17.12 11.68
C LYS A 397 -10.10 17.63 12.74
N PHE A 398 -9.69 16.79 13.68
CA PHE A 398 -8.72 17.14 14.73
C PHE A 398 -7.27 16.84 14.33
N TRP A 399 -7.04 16.15 13.21
CA TRP A 399 -5.69 15.91 12.71
C TRP A 399 -5.04 17.22 12.21
N PRO A 400 -3.75 17.52 12.51
CA PRO A 400 -2.78 16.78 13.32
C PRO A 400 -2.63 17.31 14.77
N ASP A 401 -3.64 17.93 15.36
CA ASP A 401 -3.57 18.44 16.73
C ASP A 401 -3.64 17.27 17.73
N GLU A 402 -2.50 16.92 18.34
CA GLU A 402 -2.38 15.76 19.24
C GLU A 402 -3.37 15.83 20.42
N LEU A 403 -3.53 17.01 21.04
CA LEU A 403 -4.40 17.18 22.19
C LEU A 403 -5.87 17.00 21.80
N LEU A 404 -6.30 17.60 20.70
CA LEU A 404 -7.69 17.47 20.23
C LEU A 404 -7.98 16.06 19.66
N TYR A 405 -7.00 15.45 19.01
CA TYR A 405 -7.17 14.15 18.35
C TYR A 405 -7.07 12.97 19.32
N LEU A 406 -6.19 13.02 20.32
CA LEU A 406 -6.02 11.95 21.29
C LEU A 406 -6.73 12.22 22.61
N GLY A 407 -7.18 13.45 22.86
CA GLY A 407 -7.69 13.88 24.17
C GLY A 407 -6.60 14.17 25.20
N THR A 408 -5.33 13.94 24.86
CA THR A 408 -4.16 14.19 25.71
C THR A 408 -2.91 14.39 24.86
N ASP A 409 -2.01 15.27 25.32
CA ASP A 409 -0.65 15.44 24.83
C ASP A 409 0.38 14.74 25.75
N THR A 410 -0.11 13.92 26.69
CA THR A 410 0.73 13.19 27.64
C THR A 410 0.98 11.76 27.18
N ARG A 411 1.99 11.11 27.77
CA ARG A 411 2.26 9.69 27.53
C ARG A 411 1.27 8.73 28.21
N ASN A 412 0.28 9.24 28.94
CA ASN A 412 -0.64 8.41 29.68
C ASN A 412 -1.80 7.94 28.79
N THR A 413 -1.74 6.68 28.36
CA THR A 413 -2.78 6.09 27.50
C THR A 413 -4.14 5.93 28.18
N SER A 414 -4.24 6.10 29.50
CA SER A 414 -5.54 6.09 30.21
C SER A 414 -6.33 7.40 30.03
N LEU A 415 -5.72 8.42 29.41
CA LEU A 415 -6.33 9.74 29.15
C LEU A 415 -6.74 9.90 27.68
N LEU A 416 -6.76 8.81 26.91
CA LEU A 416 -7.17 8.86 25.52
C LEU A 416 -8.68 9.01 25.41
N HIS A 417 -9.13 9.97 24.60
CA HIS A 417 -10.54 10.22 24.30
C HIS A 417 -10.73 10.36 22.79
N PHE A 418 -11.31 9.34 22.18
CA PHE A 418 -11.74 9.31 20.79
C PHE A 418 -12.71 8.14 20.58
N PRO A 419 -13.64 8.24 19.61
CA PRO A 419 -14.66 7.22 19.40
C PRO A 419 -14.05 5.95 18.78
N GLY A 420 -14.73 4.84 18.94
CA GLY A 420 -14.29 3.55 18.39
C GLY A 420 -15.39 2.51 18.44
N LEU A 421 -15.08 1.28 18.04
CA LEU A 421 -16.05 0.19 18.09
C LEU A 421 -16.28 -0.27 19.52
N HIS A 422 -17.55 -0.46 19.87
CA HIS A 422 -17.91 -1.31 20.98
C HIS A 422 -17.55 -2.77 20.65
N PRO A 423 -17.09 -3.58 21.62
CA PRO A 423 -16.82 -5.00 21.40
C PRO A 423 -17.99 -5.79 20.78
N ASP A 424 -19.22 -5.45 21.15
CA ASP A 424 -20.42 -6.06 20.55
C ASP A 424 -20.61 -5.68 19.08
N GLY A 425 -20.24 -4.47 18.66
CA GLY A 425 -20.26 -4.06 17.26
C GLY A 425 -19.29 -4.90 16.43
N ALA A 426 -18.06 -5.06 16.92
CA ALA A 426 -17.05 -5.91 16.28
C ALA A 426 -17.49 -7.39 16.21
N ARG A 427 -18.03 -7.94 17.31
CA ARG A 427 -18.58 -9.31 17.33
C ARG A 427 -19.76 -9.48 16.37
N TRP A 428 -20.64 -8.49 16.29
CA TRP A 428 -21.77 -8.53 15.36
C TRP A 428 -21.28 -8.58 13.91
N LEU A 429 -20.29 -7.75 13.54
CA LEU A 429 -19.71 -7.78 12.19
C LEU A 429 -19.18 -9.17 11.84
N VAL A 430 -18.36 -9.78 12.69
CA VAL A 430 -17.76 -11.09 12.37
C VAL A 430 -18.77 -12.24 12.36
N GLN A 431 -19.85 -12.13 13.14
CA GLN A 431 -20.90 -13.16 13.20
C GLN A 431 -21.88 -13.06 12.03
N ASN A 432 -22.09 -11.85 11.50
CA ASN A 432 -23.17 -11.58 10.55
C ASN A 432 -22.66 -11.25 9.15
N ARG A 433 -21.42 -10.77 8.98
CA ARG A 433 -20.87 -10.27 7.71
C ARG A 433 -19.48 -10.81 7.43
N GLY A 434 -19.19 -11.09 6.15
CA GLY A 434 -17.90 -11.58 5.68
C GLY A 434 -16.98 -10.45 5.22
N MET A 435 -16.49 -9.59 6.11
CA MET A 435 -15.71 -8.42 5.72
C MET A 435 -14.31 -8.76 5.21
N HIS A 436 -13.83 -7.97 4.25
CA HIS A 436 -12.46 -8.02 3.78
C HIS A 436 -11.51 -7.26 4.72
N ALA A 437 -11.94 -6.09 5.17
CA ALA A 437 -11.26 -5.28 6.17
C ALA A 437 -12.25 -4.32 6.84
N VAL A 438 -11.85 -3.75 7.97
CA VAL A 438 -12.57 -2.65 8.63
C VAL A 438 -11.65 -1.44 8.73
N GLY A 439 -12.13 -0.23 8.47
CA GLY A 439 -11.36 1.01 8.62
C GLY A 439 -12.05 2.05 9.49
N ILE A 440 -11.28 2.94 10.10
CA ILE A 440 -11.78 4.05 10.94
C ILE A 440 -10.88 5.29 10.81
N ASP A 441 -11.44 6.49 11.02
CA ASP A 441 -10.72 7.77 10.99
C ASP A 441 -10.11 8.20 12.34
N THR A 442 -10.06 7.30 13.33
CA THR A 442 -9.43 7.51 14.66
C THR A 442 -8.10 6.77 14.80
N ALA A 443 -7.41 7.04 15.91
CA ALA A 443 -6.12 6.47 16.27
C ALA A 443 -6.14 4.96 16.55
N SER A 444 -7.33 4.37 16.70
CA SER A 444 -7.53 2.95 16.96
C SER A 444 -8.95 2.51 16.59
N ILE A 445 -9.16 1.27 16.13
CA ILE A 445 -10.50 0.69 15.93
C ILE A 445 -11.23 0.49 17.25
N ASP A 446 -10.49 0.23 18.33
CA ASP A 446 -10.99 0.33 19.69
C ASP A 446 -11.07 1.80 20.13
N TYR A 447 -12.04 2.11 20.98
CA TYR A 447 -12.19 3.43 21.60
C TYR A 447 -11.01 3.79 22.51
N GLY A 448 -10.78 5.10 22.74
CA GLY A 448 -9.57 5.60 23.38
C GLY A 448 -9.22 4.96 24.73
N GLN A 449 -10.22 4.74 25.58
CA GLN A 449 -10.04 4.17 26.93
C GLN A 449 -9.94 2.64 26.93
N SER A 450 -10.00 1.98 25.78
CA SER A 450 -9.86 0.52 25.69
C SER A 450 -8.47 0.10 26.16
N THR A 451 -8.43 -0.82 27.12
CA THR A 451 -7.20 -1.35 27.71
C THR A 451 -6.89 -2.77 27.25
N VAL A 452 -7.91 -3.51 26.81
CA VAL A 452 -7.84 -4.92 26.41
C VAL A 452 -8.10 -5.13 24.91
N TYR A 453 -8.45 -4.09 24.16
CA TYR A 453 -8.57 -4.14 22.69
C TYR A 453 -9.52 -5.23 22.16
N GLU A 454 -10.70 -5.35 22.78
CA GLU A 454 -11.65 -6.41 22.41
C GLU A 454 -12.18 -6.28 20.98
N ALA A 455 -12.27 -5.06 20.43
CA ALA A 455 -12.69 -4.88 19.04
C ALA A 455 -11.63 -5.43 18.07
N HIS A 456 -10.35 -5.10 18.28
CA HIS A 456 -9.24 -5.74 17.58
C HIS A 456 -9.28 -7.26 17.71
N GLN A 457 -9.39 -7.80 18.93
CA GLN A 457 -9.39 -9.25 19.17
C GLN A 457 -10.53 -9.96 18.42
N ALA A 458 -11.72 -9.37 18.38
CA ALA A 458 -12.87 -9.93 17.67
C ALA A 458 -12.63 -9.99 16.14
N LEU A 459 -12.14 -8.90 15.54
CA LEU A 459 -11.87 -8.80 14.10
C LEU A 459 -10.69 -9.70 13.71
N PHE A 460 -9.60 -9.62 14.47
CA PHE A 460 -8.35 -10.33 14.18
C PHE A 460 -8.43 -11.83 14.44
N GLY A 461 -9.22 -12.24 15.43
CA GLY A 461 -9.60 -13.63 15.64
C GLY A 461 -10.21 -14.27 14.39
N ASN A 462 -10.75 -13.47 13.48
CA ASN A 462 -11.37 -13.90 12.22
C ASN A 462 -10.56 -13.51 10.96
N ASN A 463 -9.28 -13.13 11.11
CA ASN A 463 -8.40 -12.70 10.01
C ASN A 463 -8.94 -11.49 9.21
N ILE A 464 -9.63 -10.56 9.89
CA ILE A 464 -10.10 -9.32 9.26
C ILE A 464 -9.11 -8.20 9.60
N PRO A 465 -8.23 -7.77 8.67
CA PRO A 465 -7.31 -6.65 8.91
C PRO A 465 -8.07 -5.34 9.13
N VAL A 466 -7.39 -4.40 9.80
CA VAL A 466 -7.94 -3.08 10.15
C VAL A 466 -7.12 -1.96 9.51
N PHE A 467 -7.77 -0.86 9.14
CA PHE A 467 -7.11 0.38 8.73
C PHE A 467 -7.44 1.51 9.70
N GLU A 468 -6.42 2.17 10.25
CA GLU A 468 -6.60 3.24 11.23
C GLU A 468 -6.07 4.57 10.70
N ASN A 469 -6.53 5.67 11.31
CA ASN A 469 -6.26 7.04 10.85
C ASN A 469 -6.56 7.22 9.35
N VAL A 470 -7.68 6.70 8.87
CA VAL A 470 -8.08 6.85 7.46
C VAL A 470 -8.51 8.29 7.20
N ALA A 471 -7.81 8.99 6.32
CA ALA A 471 -8.12 10.38 6.00
C ALA A 471 -9.32 10.49 5.04
N ASN A 472 -9.96 11.66 5.02
CA ASN A 472 -10.96 12.04 4.02
C ASN A 472 -12.14 11.06 3.86
N LEU A 473 -12.52 10.34 4.93
CA LEU A 473 -13.69 9.45 4.92
C LEU A 473 -14.99 10.19 4.66
N ASP A 474 -15.05 11.48 4.96
CA ASP A 474 -16.17 12.38 4.65
C ASP A 474 -16.44 12.54 3.15
N GLN A 475 -15.45 12.24 2.30
CA GLN A 475 -15.57 12.35 0.84
C GLN A 475 -16.09 11.06 0.17
N LEU A 476 -16.32 9.98 0.94
CA LEU A 476 -16.89 8.75 0.42
C LEU A 476 -18.41 8.70 0.69
N PRO A 477 -19.24 8.34 -0.31
CA PRO A 477 -20.64 8.03 -0.08
C PRO A 477 -20.81 6.75 0.76
N ALA A 478 -21.99 6.60 1.37
CA ALA A 478 -22.34 5.41 2.14
C ALA A 478 -22.14 4.09 1.36
N VAL A 479 -22.50 4.10 0.07
CA VAL A 479 -22.33 2.97 -0.86
C VAL A 479 -21.86 3.48 -2.21
N GLY A 480 -21.34 2.59 -3.07
CA GLY A 480 -20.97 2.92 -4.45
C GLY A 480 -19.49 3.24 -4.68
N SER A 481 -18.70 3.28 -3.60
CA SER A 481 -17.25 3.45 -3.66
C SER A 481 -16.52 2.13 -3.90
N VAL A 482 -15.34 2.19 -4.52
CA VAL A 482 -14.35 1.10 -4.51
C VAL A 482 -13.05 1.63 -3.95
N VAL A 483 -12.45 0.91 -3.01
CA VAL A 483 -11.23 1.32 -2.32
C VAL A 483 -10.09 0.37 -2.65
N PHE A 484 -8.89 0.92 -2.78
CA PHE A 484 -7.62 0.20 -2.78
C PHE A 484 -6.81 0.69 -1.58
N ALA A 485 -6.49 -0.21 -0.66
CA ALA A 485 -5.80 0.09 0.60
C ALA A 485 -4.53 -0.76 0.69
N LEU A 486 -3.44 -0.28 0.10
CA LEU A 486 -2.24 -1.09 -0.10
C LEU A 486 -1.15 -0.72 0.92
N PRO A 487 -0.85 -1.59 1.90
CA PRO A 487 0.22 -1.40 2.87
C PRO A 487 1.57 -1.82 2.32
N MET A 488 2.63 -1.33 2.97
CA MET A 488 3.97 -1.89 2.84
C MET A 488 3.95 -3.40 3.14
N LYS A 489 4.53 -4.21 2.24
CA LYS A 489 4.54 -5.67 2.37
C LYS A 489 5.67 -6.14 3.29
N ILE A 490 5.47 -6.18 4.60
CA ILE A 490 6.52 -6.55 5.57
C ILE A 490 6.45 -8.04 5.91
N ARG A 491 7.55 -8.78 5.75
CA ARG A 491 7.62 -10.20 6.12
C ARG A 491 7.46 -10.34 7.63
N GLY A 492 6.43 -11.07 8.02
CA GLY A 492 6.15 -11.33 9.42
C GLY A 492 5.80 -10.09 10.25
N GLY A 493 5.43 -8.99 9.59
CA GLY A 493 4.97 -7.75 10.23
C GLY A 493 3.60 -7.92 10.88
N SER A 494 3.34 -7.11 11.89
CA SER A 494 2.02 -7.01 12.54
C SER A 494 1.22 -5.79 12.13
N GLY A 495 1.83 -4.90 11.35
CA GLY A 495 1.16 -3.82 10.64
C GLY A 495 1.95 -3.35 9.42
N GLY A 496 1.64 -2.17 8.93
CA GLY A 496 2.43 -1.48 7.92
C GLY A 496 1.80 -0.17 7.47
N PRO A 497 2.60 0.89 7.23
CA PRO A 497 2.10 2.13 6.63
C PRO A 497 1.33 1.83 5.34
N ALA A 498 0.16 2.45 5.19
CA ALA A 498 -0.76 2.14 4.11
C ALA A 498 -1.09 3.36 3.27
N ARG A 499 -1.20 3.14 1.96
CA ARG A 499 -1.69 4.14 1.01
C ARG A 499 -3.08 3.71 0.56
N ILE A 500 -4.07 4.50 0.92
CA ILE A 500 -5.49 4.22 0.71
C ILE A 500 -6.06 5.23 -0.27
N VAL A 501 -6.76 4.74 -1.29
CA VAL A 501 -7.44 5.57 -2.29
C VAL A 501 -8.85 5.04 -2.54
N GLY A 502 -9.83 5.94 -2.62
CA GLY A 502 -11.22 5.65 -2.94
C GLY A 502 -11.61 6.15 -4.33
N PHE A 503 -12.40 5.37 -5.05
CA PHE A 503 -13.01 5.76 -6.33
C PHE A 503 -14.49 5.99 -6.10
N VAL A 504 -14.96 7.21 -6.39
CA VAL A 504 -16.36 7.63 -6.25
C VAL A 504 -16.91 8.07 -7.61
N ASN A 505 -18.18 7.75 -7.88
CA ASN A 505 -18.84 8.17 -9.11
C ASN A 505 -19.22 9.66 -9.03
N LYS A 506 -18.92 10.45 -10.06
CA LYS A 506 -19.18 11.91 -10.06
C LYS A 506 -20.65 12.29 -9.89
N GLN A 507 -21.60 11.41 -10.19
CA GLN A 507 -23.04 11.67 -10.03
C GLN A 507 -23.53 11.49 -8.59
N GLU A 508 -22.79 10.75 -7.75
CA GLU A 508 -23.10 10.52 -6.33
C GLU A 508 -22.32 11.46 -5.41
N TYR A 509 -21.38 12.23 -5.96
CA TYR A 509 -20.66 13.28 -5.24
C TYR A 509 -21.53 14.55 -5.17
N SER A 510 -22.25 14.72 -4.08
CA SER A 510 -22.79 16.02 -3.68
C SER A 510 -21.85 16.60 -2.62
N PRO A 511 -21.09 17.68 -2.89
CA PRO A 511 -20.44 18.40 -1.82
C PRO A 511 -21.57 19.03 -1.01
N THR A 512 -21.94 18.43 0.13
CA THR A 512 -22.80 19.11 1.08
C THR A 512 -22.05 20.35 1.54
N HIS A 513 -22.58 21.49 1.10
CA HIS A 513 -22.16 22.84 1.43
C HIS A 513 -21.83 22.97 2.93
N VAL A 514 -20.61 23.37 3.22
CA VAL A 514 -20.29 24.12 4.43
C VAL A 514 -20.43 25.59 4.02
N ASP A 515 -21.62 26.15 4.21
CA ASP A 515 -21.72 27.60 4.31
C ASP A 515 -21.09 28.01 5.65
N LEU A 516 -20.11 28.91 5.55
CA LEU A 516 -19.40 29.56 6.67
C LEU A 516 -20.34 30.40 7.54
#